data_AF-A0A9N8V1F3-F1
#
_entry.id   AF-A0A9N8V1F3-F1
#
_cell.length_a   1.000
_cell.length_b   1.000
_cell.length_c   1.000
_cell.angle_alpha   90.00
_cell.angle_beta   90.00
_cell.angle_gamma   90.00
#
_symmetry.space_group_name_H-M   'P 1'
#
loop_
_entity.id
_entity.type
_entity.pdbx_description
1 polymer ?
#
loop_
_entity_poly.entity_id
_entity_poly.type
_entity_poly.pdbx_seq_one_letter_code
_entity_poly.pdbx_strand_id
1 'polypeptide(L)'
;MDETFTLPEPGEWNVERNYCASEILSTLEELDPDIAFIQEIDINCKRSGDRNHFKEIASKLGWKGGFVCEFIELESELRTEMDQGGGVHGNAIFTKHDISFRVLDHEHHPLDWEKMGETLCEPRKGRYTLVAEVVIPKEPPILCYCVHLEVFCGIIGRIIQFSEILEDSVKHIKTHPYQLIFGDLNTMGHSIARFSRLYCNDRYRFLSLGLTESEWWDNNLFDWHINDGDINLKLQSGGFKVLESLFKRSFTFKVLRASRNPGFYDPWSPTKDITFHNKNYLGLYSAKLDWTLICRFNVINRWIGNNDYSSSDHKYMMVELEFDKLSDLSLRNYWEIKRNFWKKESNLVDDKKGKISLEEVNNESNDRLPSLGVESESGTNGMKFIQLSHDRYLQT
;
A
#
# COMPACT_ATOMS: atom_id res chain seq x y z
N MET A 1 -35.96 0.98 -10.41
CA MET A 1 -34.81 0.21 -10.92
C MET A 1 -34.05 -0.19 -9.69
N ASP A 2 -34.03 -1.48 -9.36
CA ASP A 2 -33.13 -1.99 -8.34
C ASP A 2 -31.72 -1.76 -8.86
N GLU A 3 -31.01 -0.78 -8.30
CA GLU A 3 -29.55 -0.71 -8.44
C GLU A 3 -29.01 -1.97 -7.77
N THR A 4 -28.65 -2.95 -8.59
CA THR A 4 -27.92 -4.13 -8.15
C THR A 4 -26.73 -3.67 -7.33
N PHE A 5 -26.68 -4.09 -6.08
CA PHE A 5 -25.56 -3.86 -5.19
C PHE A 5 -24.30 -4.48 -5.81
N THR A 6 -23.37 -3.65 -6.27
CA THR A 6 -22.08 -4.10 -6.79
C THR A 6 -21.04 -3.99 -5.70
N LEU A 7 -20.33 -5.09 -5.44
CA LEU A 7 -19.19 -5.14 -4.53
C LEU A 7 -18.07 -4.25 -5.07
N PRO A 8 -17.36 -3.47 -4.23
CA PRO A 8 -16.20 -2.73 -4.69
C PRO A 8 -15.12 -3.65 -5.26
N GLU A 9 -14.66 -3.36 -6.48
CA GLU A 9 -13.52 -4.03 -7.11
C GLU A 9 -12.31 -3.09 -7.21
N PRO A 10 -11.58 -2.81 -6.11
CA PRO A 10 -10.39 -1.97 -6.17
C PRO A 10 -9.19 -2.73 -6.78
N GLY A 11 -8.34 -1.96 -7.46
CA GLY A 11 -7.12 -2.45 -8.10
C GLY A 11 -5.94 -1.52 -7.89
N GLU A 12 -4.73 -2.08 -7.93
CA GLU A 12 -3.50 -1.29 -7.88
C GLU A 12 -2.48 -1.71 -8.93
N TRP A 13 -1.66 -0.74 -9.35
CA TRP A 13 -0.59 -0.96 -10.30
C TRP A 13 0.46 0.16 -10.27
N ASN A 14 1.73 -0.19 -10.05
CA ASN A 14 2.85 0.65 -10.47
C ASN A 14 3.01 0.56 -12.00
N VAL A 15 2.80 1.67 -12.70
CA VAL A 15 2.78 1.70 -14.17
C VAL A 15 4.11 2.11 -14.79
N GLU A 16 5.19 2.13 -14.00
CA GLU A 16 6.57 2.33 -14.45
C GLU A 16 6.67 3.54 -15.42
N ARG A 17 6.30 4.72 -14.91
CA ARG A 17 6.40 6.02 -15.62
C ARG A 17 5.59 6.08 -16.92
N ASN A 18 4.59 5.23 -17.07
CA ASN A 18 3.78 5.10 -18.27
C ASN A 18 4.58 4.82 -19.56
N TYR A 19 5.67 4.05 -19.51
CA TYR A 19 6.43 3.72 -20.74
C TYR A 19 5.57 3.03 -21.81
N CYS A 20 4.65 2.15 -21.40
CA CYS A 20 3.70 1.45 -22.29
C CYS A 20 2.29 2.05 -22.17
N ALA A 21 2.17 3.38 -22.33
CA ALA A 21 0.95 4.10 -21.96
C ALA A 21 -0.33 3.61 -22.66
N SER A 22 -0.25 3.14 -23.92
CA SER A 22 -1.42 2.65 -24.65
C SER A 22 -1.91 1.31 -24.08
N GLU A 23 -0.99 0.40 -23.79
CA GLU A 23 -1.24 -0.91 -23.20
C GLU A 23 -1.76 -0.78 -21.77
N ILE A 24 -1.17 0.13 -20.98
CA ILE A 24 -1.63 0.46 -19.63
C ILE A 24 -3.07 0.97 -19.68
N LEU A 25 -3.38 1.94 -20.55
CA LEU A 25 -4.73 2.48 -20.66
C LEU A 25 -5.74 1.41 -21.10
N SER A 26 -5.39 0.58 -22.09
CA SER A 26 -6.25 -0.51 -22.55
C SER A 26 -6.50 -1.54 -21.46
N THR A 27 -5.49 -1.83 -20.63
CA THR A 27 -5.60 -2.76 -19.50
C THR A 27 -6.50 -2.18 -18.41
N LEU A 28 -6.37 -0.89 -18.08
CA LEU A 28 -7.24 -0.22 -17.12
C LEU A 28 -8.70 -0.17 -17.61
N GLU A 29 -8.92 0.02 -18.92
CA GLU A 29 -10.25 -0.04 -19.53
C GLU A 29 -10.86 -1.45 -19.46
N GLU A 30 -10.06 -2.50 -19.66
CA GLU A 30 -10.52 -3.90 -19.56
C GLU A 30 -10.81 -4.30 -18.12
N LEU A 31 -9.96 -3.90 -17.16
CA LEU A 31 -10.12 -4.22 -15.75
C LEU A 31 -11.28 -3.47 -15.10
N ASP A 32 -11.55 -2.23 -15.56
CA ASP A 32 -12.60 -1.34 -15.08
C ASP A 32 -12.78 -1.32 -13.53
N PRO A 33 -11.72 -1.12 -12.73
CA PRO A 33 -11.84 -1.08 -11.27
C PRO A 33 -12.74 0.05 -10.78
N ASP A 34 -13.46 -0.18 -9.67
CA ASP A 34 -14.25 0.89 -9.03
C ASP A 34 -13.39 1.94 -8.35
N ILE A 35 -12.20 1.53 -7.89
CA ILE A 35 -11.17 2.38 -7.30
C ILE A 35 -9.80 1.89 -7.79
N ALA A 36 -9.05 2.74 -8.49
CA ALA A 36 -7.72 2.40 -9.01
C ALA A 36 -6.63 3.18 -8.27
N PHE A 37 -5.64 2.48 -7.73
CA PHE A 37 -4.47 3.04 -7.06
C PHE A 37 -3.26 2.89 -7.99
N ILE A 38 -2.82 3.99 -8.60
CA ILE A 38 -1.79 3.94 -9.63
C ILE A 38 -0.56 4.71 -9.16
N GLN A 39 0.59 4.03 -9.10
CA GLN A 39 1.88 4.62 -8.76
C GLN A 39 2.69 4.90 -10.02
N GLU A 40 3.65 5.80 -9.92
CA GLU A 40 4.55 6.17 -11.00
C GLU A 40 3.87 6.71 -12.27
N ILE A 41 2.82 7.54 -12.11
CA ILE A 41 2.25 8.28 -13.24
C ILE A 41 3.13 9.48 -13.58
N ASP A 42 3.51 9.59 -14.85
CA ASP A 42 4.20 10.76 -15.37
C ASP A 42 3.22 11.83 -15.88
N ILE A 43 3.58 13.10 -15.66
CA ILE A 43 2.95 14.26 -16.25
C ILE A 43 4.06 15.16 -16.83
N ASN A 44 4.04 15.28 -18.16
CA ASN A 44 4.94 16.12 -18.96
C ASN A 44 6.43 15.75 -18.84
N CYS A 45 6.77 14.52 -18.43
CA CYS A 45 8.14 14.02 -18.51
C CYS A 45 8.49 13.68 -19.96
N LYS A 46 9.71 14.02 -20.40
CA LYS A 46 10.17 13.77 -21.78
C LYS A 46 10.23 12.30 -22.12
N ARG A 47 10.69 11.47 -21.17
CA ARG A 47 10.77 10.01 -21.32
C ARG A 47 9.43 9.35 -21.67
N SER A 48 8.33 9.99 -21.27
CA SER A 48 6.97 9.51 -21.45
C SER A 48 6.20 10.35 -22.50
N GLY A 49 6.93 11.04 -23.38
CA GLY A 49 6.38 11.78 -24.53
C GLY A 49 5.78 13.15 -24.22
N ASP A 50 6.19 13.81 -23.12
CA ASP A 50 5.68 15.14 -22.71
C ASP A 50 4.15 15.20 -22.54
N ARG A 51 3.55 14.07 -22.15
CA ARG A 51 2.10 13.92 -22.03
C ARG A 51 1.63 14.00 -20.59
N ASN A 52 0.37 14.36 -20.41
CA ASN A 52 -0.30 14.31 -19.10
C ASN A 52 -1.09 13.00 -18.98
N HIS A 53 -0.42 11.92 -18.59
CA HIS A 53 -1.02 10.57 -18.54
C HIS A 53 -2.15 10.49 -17.51
N PHE A 54 -2.04 11.20 -16.38
CA PHE A 54 -3.13 11.32 -15.41
C PHE A 54 -4.44 11.81 -16.06
N LYS A 55 -4.35 12.90 -16.82
CA LYS A 55 -5.52 13.49 -17.51
C LYS A 55 -6.03 12.59 -18.62
N GLU A 56 -5.14 11.92 -19.35
CA GLU A 56 -5.52 10.96 -20.38
C GLU A 56 -6.34 9.80 -19.79
N ILE A 57 -5.85 9.17 -18.72
CA ILE A 57 -6.56 8.09 -18.02
C ILE A 57 -7.93 8.59 -17.51
N ALA A 58 -7.96 9.69 -16.74
CA ALA A 58 -9.20 10.23 -16.19
C ALA A 58 -10.24 10.55 -17.27
N SER A 59 -9.82 11.20 -18.36
CA SER A 59 -10.74 11.62 -19.42
C SER A 59 -11.21 10.47 -20.30
N LYS A 60 -10.35 9.49 -20.58
CA LYS A 60 -10.67 8.34 -21.43
C LYS A 60 -11.62 7.36 -20.75
N LEU A 61 -11.38 7.08 -19.46
CA LEU A 61 -12.18 6.13 -18.69
C LEU A 61 -13.38 6.80 -18.00
N GLY A 62 -13.48 8.13 -18.08
CA GLY A 62 -14.54 8.89 -17.41
C GLY A 62 -14.44 8.85 -15.88
N TRP A 63 -13.25 8.57 -15.35
CA TRP A 63 -13.01 8.45 -13.92
C TRP A 63 -12.73 9.82 -13.28
N LYS A 64 -13.19 9.97 -12.04
CA LYS A 64 -12.71 11.04 -11.15
C LYS A 64 -11.36 10.61 -10.58
N GLY A 65 -10.49 11.56 -10.27
CA GLY A 65 -9.22 11.20 -9.66
C GLY A 65 -8.48 12.38 -9.05
N GLY A 66 -7.50 12.04 -8.24
CA GLY A 66 -6.57 12.98 -7.63
C GLY A 66 -5.15 12.48 -7.85
N PHE A 67 -4.22 13.41 -7.99
CA PHE A 67 -2.81 13.15 -8.20
C PHE A 67 -2.00 13.91 -7.15
N VAL A 68 -1.00 13.26 -6.57
CA VAL A 68 0.04 13.91 -5.80
C VAL A 68 1.37 13.76 -6.51
N CYS A 69 2.06 14.87 -6.70
CA CYS A 69 3.44 14.86 -7.20
C CYS A 69 4.34 14.23 -6.14
N GLU A 70 4.94 13.09 -6.43
CA GLU A 70 5.96 12.50 -5.60
C GLU A 70 7.30 13.17 -5.88
N PHE A 71 7.64 13.31 -7.16
CA PHE A 71 8.87 13.92 -7.62
C PHE A 71 8.63 14.98 -8.69
N ILE A 72 9.26 16.14 -8.50
CA ILE A 72 9.61 16.99 -9.63
C ILE A 72 10.82 16.36 -10.30
N GLU A 73 10.65 15.92 -11.55
CA GLU A 73 11.66 15.21 -12.33
C GLU A 73 12.45 16.22 -13.14
N LEU A 74 13.64 16.60 -12.67
CA LEU A 74 14.42 17.63 -13.34
C LEU A 74 15.01 17.10 -14.64
N GLU A 75 14.84 17.87 -15.72
CA GLU A 75 15.57 17.62 -16.96
C GLU A 75 17.08 17.80 -16.72
N SER A 76 17.89 16.85 -17.19
CA SER A 76 19.34 16.87 -16.95
C SER A 76 20.11 16.09 -17.99
N GLU A 77 21.32 16.55 -18.32
CA GLU A 77 22.30 15.83 -19.14
C GLU A 77 22.83 14.56 -18.45
N LEU A 78 22.64 14.42 -17.13
CA LEU A 78 23.00 13.20 -16.39
C LEU A 78 22.04 12.03 -16.68
N ARG A 79 20.84 12.32 -17.19
CA ARG A 79 19.82 11.33 -17.49
C ARG A 79 19.95 10.84 -18.92
N THR A 80 19.65 9.56 -19.13
CA THR A 80 19.44 9.02 -20.46
C THR A 80 18.14 9.57 -21.05
N GLU A 81 17.92 9.40 -22.36
CA GLU A 81 16.63 9.73 -22.98
C GLU A 81 15.47 8.92 -22.35
N MET A 82 15.73 7.66 -21.98
CA MET A 82 14.72 6.79 -21.36
C MET A 82 14.40 7.20 -19.92
N ASP A 83 15.31 7.86 -19.20
CA ASP A 83 15.08 8.30 -17.82
C ASP A 83 14.78 9.80 -17.70
N GLN A 84 14.69 10.51 -18.84
CA GLN A 84 14.67 11.96 -18.87
C GLN A 84 13.46 12.55 -18.10
N GLY A 85 13.73 13.63 -17.37
CA GLY A 85 12.73 14.40 -16.64
C GLY A 85 12.06 15.46 -17.51
N GLY A 86 11.81 16.64 -16.94
CA GLY A 86 11.11 17.77 -17.54
C GLY A 86 9.68 17.96 -17.04
N GLY A 87 9.21 17.07 -16.17
CA GLY A 87 7.84 17.06 -15.67
C GLY A 87 7.74 16.67 -14.21
N VAL A 88 6.62 16.06 -13.85
CA VAL A 88 6.39 15.50 -12.52
C VAL A 88 6.00 14.04 -12.62
N HIS A 89 6.31 13.31 -11.56
CA HIS A 89 6.02 11.91 -11.38
C HIS A 89 5.29 11.74 -10.06
N GLY A 90 4.30 10.85 -9.98
CA GLY A 90 3.68 10.59 -8.69
C GLY A 90 2.52 9.61 -8.68
N ASN A 91 1.73 9.70 -7.62
CA ASN A 91 0.71 8.72 -7.26
C ASN A 91 -0.68 9.28 -7.54
N ALA A 92 -1.57 8.43 -8.03
CA ALA A 92 -2.97 8.77 -8.26
C ALA A 92 -3.93 7.76 -7.63
N ILE A 93 -5.10 8.27 -7.26
CA ILE A 93 -6.28 7.46 -6.96
C ILE A 93 -7.37 7.90 -7.93
N PHE A 94 -7.91 6.96 -8.69
CA PHE A 94 -9.08 7.14 -9.55
C PHE A 94 -10.27 6.37 -9.00
N THR A 95 -11.49 6.84 -9.31
CA THR A 95 -12.72 6.12 -8.97
C THR A 95 -13.90 6.58 -9.83
N LYS A 96 -14.91 5.73 -9.91
CA LYS A 96 -16.24 6.04 -10.48
C LYS A 96 -17.12 6.82 -9.48
N HIS A 97 -16.76 6.81 -8.19
CA HIS A 97 -17.54 7.37 -7.09
C HIS A 97 -17.16 8.81 -6.72
N ASP A 98 -17.91 9.44 -5.83
CA ASP A 98 -17.51 10.73 -5.28
C ASP A 98 -16.28 10.57 -4.38
N ILE A 99 -15.36 11.53 -4.46
CA ILE A 99 -14.04 11.41 -3.84
C ILE A 99 -13.54 12.78 -3.35
N SER A 100 -12.86 12.76 -2.21
CA SER A 100 -12.09 13.90 -1.69
C SER A 100 -10.66 13.47 -1.37
N PHE A 101 -9.73 14.43 -1.35
CA PHE A 101 -8.30 14.15 -1.23
C PHE A 101 -7.63 14.97 -0.14
N ARG A 102 -6.58 14.39 0.45
CA ARG A 102 -5.55 15.10 1.20
C ARG A 102 -4.20 14.46 0.93
N VAL A 103 -3.14 15.22 1.22
CA VAL A 103 -1.77 14.72 1.13
C VAL A 103 -1.28 14.37 2.54
N LEU A 104 -0.66 13.19 2.68
CA LEU A 104 0.13 12.85 3.85
C LEU A 104 1.58 13.18 3.52
N ASP A 105 2.07 14.24 4.19
CA ASP A 105 3.47 14.66 4.14
C ASP A 105 4.27 13.89 5.18
N HIS A 106 5.38 13.29 4.73
CA HIS A 106 6.19 12.42 5.56
C HIS A 106 7.17 13.25 6.38
N GLU A 107 7.27 13.01 7.69
CA GLU A 107 8.29 13.70 8.51
C GLU A 107 9.68 13.10 8.23
N HIS A 108 9.72 11.80 7.94
CA HIS A 108 10.94 11.09 7.60
C HIS A 108 11.07 10.85 6.09
N HIS A 109 12.09 11.45 5.49
CA HIS A 109 12.58 11.12 4.15
C HIS A 109 13.92 10.37 4.27
N PRO A 110 13.98 9.06 3.93
CA PRO A 110 15.21 8.27 4.07
C PRO A 110 16.37 8.76 3.20
N LEU A 111 16.06 9.47 2.10
CA LEU A 111 17.02 10.06 1.18
C LEU A 111 16.66 11.52 0.91
N ASP A 112 17.66 12.40 0.99
CA ASP A 112 17.53 13.80 0.59
C ASP A 112 17.82 13.91 -0.91
N TRP A 113 16.77 13.90 -1.72
CA TRP A 113 16.84 13.92 -3.18
C TRP A 113 17.45 15.21 -3.75
N GLU A 114 17.31 16.34 -3.05
CA GLU A 114 17.93 17.59 -3.48
C GLU A 114 19.46 17.52 -3.40
N LYS A 115 20.00 16.77 -2.43
CA LYS A 115 21.45 16.56 -2.30
C LYS A 115 21.96 15.37 -3.09
N MET A 116 21.19 14.29 -3.13
CA MET A 116 21.66 13.00 -3.65
C MET A 116 21.30 12.76 -5.11
N GLY A 117 20.30 13.47 -5.65
CA GLY A 117 19.75 13.20 -6.98
C GLY A 117 20.81 13.25 -8.09
N GLU A 118 21.71 14.24 -8.09
CA GLU A 118 22.81 14.28 -9.07
C GLU A 118 23.79 13.10 -8.93
N THR A 119 24.08 12.67 -7.69
CA THR A 119 24.98 11.53 -7.44
C THR A 119 24.38 10.20 -7.90
N LEU A 120 23.05 10.11 -7.87
CA LEU A 120 22.29 8.95 -8.34
C LEU A 120 21.89 9.05 -9.82
N CYS A 121 22.31 10.10 -10.53
CA CYS A 121 21.88 10.42 -11.89
C CYS A 121 20.36 10.58 -12.06
N GLU A 122 19.64 10.87 -10.97
CA GLU A 122 18.20 11.07 -10.90
C GLU A 122 17.88 12.36 -10.13
N PRO A 123 18.22 13.55 -10.66
CA PRO A 123 17.93 14.82 -9.99
C PRO A 123 16.41 15.01 -9.81
N ARG A 124 15.94 14.99 -8.55
CA ARG A 124 14.52 14.99 -8.16
C ARG A 124 14.26 15.81 -6.90
N LYS A 125 12.99 16.18 -6.65
CA LYS A 125 12.54 16.82 -5.40
C LYS A 125 11.16 16.31 -4.96
N GLY A 126 10.99 15.99 -3.66
CA GLY A 126 9.71 15.61 -3.04
C GLY A 126 9.61 14.14 -2.61
N ARG A 127 8.53 13.76 -1.91
CA ARG A 127 7.92 12.41 -1.82
C ARG A 127 6.69 12.48 -0.90
N TYR A 128 5.52 11.99 -1.33
CA TYR A 128 4.28 12.10 -0.55
C TYR A 128 3.37 10.89 -0.75
N THR A 129 2.47 10.65 0.22
CA THR A 129 1.39 9.67 0.11
C THR A 129 0.07 10.37 -0.21
N LEU A 130 -0.68 9.87 -1.21
CA LEU A 130 -2.02 10.38 -1.52
C LEU A 130 -3.05 9.65 -0.66
N VAL A 131 -3.88 10.42 0.05
CA VAL A 131 -4.99 9.89 0.82
C VAL A 131 -6.30 10.39 0.24
N ALA A 132 -7.27 9.49 0.10
CA ALA A 132 -8.59 9.82 -0.42
C ALA A 132 -9.70 9.24 0.47
N GLU A 133 -10.80 9.98 0.57
CA GLU A 133 -12.06 9.46 1.08
C GLU A 133 -12.98 9.21 -0.12
N VAL A 134 -13.35 7.94 -0.34
CA VAL A 134 -14.23 7.51 -1.43
C VAL A 134 -15.63 7.24 -0.86
N VAL A 135 -16.64 7.91 -1.41
CA VAL A 135 -18.03 7.81 -0.95
C VAL A 135 -18.78 6.80 -1.82
N ILE A 136 -19.04 5.62 -1.26
CA ILE A 136 -19.81 4.57 -1.93
C ILE A 136 -21.31 4.79 -1.64
N PRO A 137 -22.19 4.80 -2.65
CA PRO A 137 -23.62 4.97 -2.43
C PRO A 137 -24.20 3.94 -1.47
N LYS A 138 -24.91 4.41 -0.42
CA LYS A 138 -25.58 3.59 0.60
C LYS A 138 -24.63 2.80 1.53
N GLU A 139 -23.32 2.98 1.38
CA GLU A 139 -22.30 2.33 2.21
C GLU A 139 -21.44 3.36 2.97
N PRO A 140 -20.71 2.95 4.02
CA PRO A 140 -19.75 3.81 4.69
C PRO A 140 -18.62 4.26 3.74
N PRO A 141 -18.06 5.48 3.94
CA PRO A 141 -16.92 5.94 3.16
C PRO A 141 -15.68 5.08 3.41
N ILE A 142 -14.88 4.90 2.35
CA ILE A 142 -13.62 4.14 2.39
C ILE A 142 -12.46 5.13 2.44
N LEU A 143 -11.56 4.94 3.41
CA LEU A 143 -10.32 5.72 3.49
C LEU A 143 -9.19 4.97 2.77
N CYS A 144 -8.72 5.56 1.68
CA CYS A 144 -7.80 4.97 0.72
C CYS A 144 -6.44 5.66 0.79
N TYR A 145 -5.36 4.88 0.80
CA TYR A 145 -3.97 5.35 0.73
C TYR A 145 -3.29 4.76 -0.49
N CYS A 146 -2.76 5.61 -1.37
CA CYS A 146 -1.91 5.20 -2.51
C CYS A 146 -0.46 5.49 -2.14
N VAL A 147 0.33 4.43 -1.99
CA VAL A 147 1.63 4.46 -1.33
C VAL A 147 2.72 4.07 -2.31
N HIS A 148 3.82 4.84 -2.28
CA HIS A 148 5.08 4.48 -2.92
C HIS A 148 6.25 4.85 -1.99
N LEU A 149 6.93 3.83 -1.44
CA LEU A 149 7.98 4.04 -0.43
C LEU A 149 9.38 4.19 -1.04
N GLU A 150 10.29 4.81 -0.28
CA GLU A 150 11.66 5.04 -0.74
C GLU A 150 12.44 3.74 -1.00
N VAL A 151 12.95 3.61 -2.21
CA VAL A 151 13.73 2.45 -2.67
C VAL A 151 15.19 2.54 -2.24
N PHE A 152 15.79 3.73 -2.23
CA PHE A 152 17.20 3.98 -1.88
C PHE A 152 17.44 4.03 -0.36
N CYS A 153 16.83 3.09 0.35
CA CYS A 153 17.07 2.88 1.77
C CYS A 153 16.97 1.39 2.14
N GLY A 154 17.32 1.04 3.38
CA GLY A 154 17.05 -0.29 3.92
C GLY A 154 15.67 -0.38 4.60
N ILE A 155 15.39 -1.56 5.17
CA ILE A 155 14.15 -1.87 5.91
C ILE A 155 13.80 -0.79 6.94
N ILE A 156 14.78 -0.24 7.67
CA ILE A 156 14.55 0.78 8.70
C ILE A 156 13.89 2.02 8.09
N GLY A 157 14.41 2.53 6.98
CA GLY A 157 13.90 3.75 6.35
C GLY A 157 12.45 3.59 5.91
N ARG A 158 12.15 2.49 5.20
CA ARG A 158 10.79 2.17 4.76
C ARG A 158 9.83 1.93 5.92
N ILE A 159 10.25 1.24 6.99
CA ILE A 159 9.40 1.03 8.17
C ILE A 159 9.08 2.36 8.87
N ILE A 160 10.04 3.28 8.98
CA ILE A 160 9.79 4.61 9.55
C ILE A 160 8.75 5.34 8.70
N GLN A 161 8.94 5.39 7.39
CA GLN A 161 8.02 6.06 6.48
C GLN A 161 6.61 5.44 6.54
N PHE A 162 6.51 4.11 6.50
CA PHE A 162 5.23 3.40 6.59
C PHE A 162 4.57 3.53 7.97
N SER A 163 5.35 3.71 9.04
CA SER A 163 4.79 3.92 10.39
C SER A 163 3.93 5.18 10.48
N GLU A 164 4.25 6.21 9.70
CA GLU A 164 3.47 7.46 9.66
C GLU A 164 2.10 7.22 9.01
N ILE A 165 2.03 6.34 8.00
CA ILE A 165 0.78 5.92 7.35
C ILE A 165 -0.08 5.11 8.34
N LEU A 166 0.53 4.17 9.07
CA LEU A 166 -0.19 3.41 10.11
C LEU A 166 -0.68 4.31 11.24
N GLU A 167 0.11 5.29 11.67
CA GLU A 167 -0.31 6.24 12.70
C GLU A 167 -1.51 7.07 12.23
N ASP A 168 -1.49 7.53 10.98
CA ASP A 168 -2.60 8.26 10.37
C ASP A 168 -3.87 7.39 10.22
N SER A 169 -3.71 6.14 9.79
CA SER A 169 -4.80 5.16 9.73
C SER A 169 -5.44 4.92 11.11
N VAL A 170 -4.62 4.71 12.15
CA VAL A 170 -5.08 4.52 13.52
C VAL A 170 -5.83 5.74 14.05
N LYS A 171 -5.39 6.96 13.72
CA LYS A 171 -6.11 8.20 14.09
C LYS A 171 -7.53 8.24 13.50
N HIS A 172 -7.73 7.68 12.31
CA HIS A 172 -9.00 7.72 11.59
C HIS A 172 -9.87 6.46 11.75
N ILE A 173 -9.40 5.38 12.38
CA ILE A 173 -10.10 4.09 12.43
C ILE A 173 -11.51 4.14 13.03
N LYS A 174 -11.78 5.11 13.93
CA LYS A 174 -13.11 5.28 14.53
C LYS A 174 -14.11 5.95 13.59
N THR A 175 -13.64 6.88 12.77
CA THR A 175 -14.45 7.63 11.79
C THR A 175 -14.53 6.92 10.44
N HIS A 176 -13.47 6.19 10.09
CA HIS A 176 -13.28 5.49 8.82
C HIS A 176 -12.82 4.06 9.14
N PRO A 177 -13.74 3.17 9.54
CA PRO A 177 -13.39 1.80 9.89
C PRO A 177 -12.93 0.97 8.69
N TYR A 178 -13.43 1.29 7.50
CA TYR A 178 -13.09 0.63 6.24
C TYR A 178 -11.94 1.37 5.57
N GLN A 179 -10.79 0.71 5.45
CA GLN A 179 -9.58 1.35 4.93
C GLN A 179 -8.81 0.43 3.98
N LEU A 180 -8.17 1.03 2.99
CA LEU A 180 -7.33 0.36 1.99
C LEU A 180 -5.98 1.07 1.90
N ILE A 181 -4.87 0.33 2.02
CA ILE A 181 -3.51 0.85 1.77
C ILE A 181 -2.90 0.03 0.63
N PHE A 182 -2.88 0.61 -0.56
CA PHE A 182 -2.46 -0.07 -1.78
C PHE A 182 -1.23 0.61 -2.39
N GLY A 183 -0.36 -0.17 -3.01
CA GLY A 183 0.77 0.31 -3.81
C GLY A 183 2.11 -0.32 -3.46
N ASP A 184 3.15 0.29 -4.01
CA ASP A 184 4.53 -0.21 -3.99
C ASP A 184 5.26 0.18 -2.70
N LEU A 185 5.50 -0.81 -1.83
CA LEU A 185 6.24 -0.62 -0.58
C LEU A 185 7.75 -0.79 -0.75
N ASN A 186 8.25 -1.06 -1.96
CA ASN A 186 9.66 -1.21 -2.28
C ASN A 186 10.38 -2.20 -1.35
N THR A 187 9.71 -3.31 -0.98
CA THR A 187 10.24 -4.36 -0.10
C THR A 187 11.32 -5.22 -0.77
N MET A 188 12.44 -4.58 -1.12
CA MET A 188 13.50 -5.13 -1.98
C MET A 188 14.64 -5.86 -1.24
N GLY A 189 14.65 -5.83 0.08
CA GLY A 189 15.80 -6.12 0.93
C GLY A 189 16.18 -7.59 1.11
N HIS A 190 16.33 -8.34 0.02
CA HIS A 190 16.71 -9.76 0.03
C HIS A 190 17.58 -10.19 -1.15
N SER A 191 17.97 -11.46 -1.18
CA SER A 191 18.82 -12.04 -2.24
C SER A 191 20.07 -11.19 -2.52
N ILE A 192 20.42 -11.00 -3.79
CA ILE A 192 21.58 -10.22 -4.24
C ILE A 192 21.46 -8.72 -3.90
N ALA A 193 20.23 -8.19 -3.74
CA ALA A 193 20.03 -6.79 -3.38
C ALA A 193 20.64 -6.45 -2.01
N ARG A 194 20.75 -7.43 -1.09
CA ARG A 194 21.44 -7.29 0.21
C ARG A 194 22.90 -6.84 0.09
N PHE A 195 23.54 -7.03 -1.06
CA PHE A 195 24.90 -6.57 -1.29
C PHE A 195 24.97 -5.09 -1.71
N SER A 196 23.87 -4.53 -2.22
CA SER A 196 23.77 -3.11 -2.54
C SER A 196 23.88 -2.26 -1.27
N ARG A 197 24.78 -1.28 -1.30
CA ARG A 197 24.88 -0.24 -0.25
C ARG A 197 23.89 0.89 -0.46
N LEU A 198 23.14 0.88 -1.57
CA LEU A 198 22.11 1.87 -1.89
C LEU A 198 20.73 1.37 -1.44
N TYR A 199 20.32 0.19 -1.92
CA TYR A 199 19.00 -0.41 -1.66
C TYR A 199 18.89 -1.23 -0.36
N CYS A 200 20.03 -1.49 0.29
CA CYS A 200 20.14 -2.27 1.52
C CYS A 200 21.19 -1.64 2.44
N ASN A 201 20.97 -0.37 2.80
CA ASN A 201 21.96 0.47 3.45
C ASN A 201 21.97 0.41 5.00
N ASP A 202 21.13 -0.42 5.59
CA ASP A 202 21.05 -0.61 7.04
C ASP A 202 21.44 -2.03 7.50
N ARG A 203 21.34 -2.27 8.81
CA ARG A 203 21.72 -3.53 9.45
C ARG A 203 20.88 -4.74 9.03
N TYR A 204 19.63 -4.55 8.61
CA TYR A 204 18.77 -5.67 8.23
C TYR A 204 19.20 -6.32 6.92
N ARG A 205 20.09 -5.69 6.15
CA ARG A 205 20.81 -6.39 5.07
C ARG A 205 21.43 -7.72 5.54
N PHE A 206 21.86 -7.79 6.80
CA PHE A 206 22.40 -8.99 7.43
C PHE A 206 21.44 -9.61 8.46
N LEU A 207 20.70 -8.79 9.22
CA LEU A 207 19.85 -9.31 10.29
C LEU A 207 18.56 -9.97 9.80
N SER A 208 18.16 -9.78 8.54
CA SER A 208 17.04 -10.52 7.94
C SER A 208 17.50 -11.65 7.01
N LEU A 209 18.77 -12.09 7.07
CA LEU A 209 19.27 -13.20 6.25
C LEU A 209 18.38 -14.44 6.40
N GLY A 210 18.04 -15.06 5.27
CA GLY A 210 17.13 -16.20 5.20
C GLY A 210 15.66 -15.83 4.99
N LEU A 211 15.31 -14.53 5.05
CA LEU A 211 13.96 -14.03 4.76
C LEU A 211 13.97 -13.14 3.52
N THR A 212 12.84 -13.08 2.81
CA THR A 212 12.58 -11.93 1.93
C THR A 212 12.30 -10.70 2.79
N GLU A 213 12.44 -9.48 2.25
CA GLU A 213 12.00 -8.31 3.03
C GLU A 213 10.49 -8.34 3.27
N SER A 214 9.70 -8.72 2.28
CA SER A 214 8.25 -8.87 2.41
C SER A 214 7.84 -9.85 3.52
N GLU A 215 8.55 -10.98 3.65
CA GLU A 215 8.35 -11.93 4.75
C GLU A 215 8.76 -11.34 6.11
N TRP A 216 9.86 -10.57 6.13
CA TRP A 216 10.27 -9.87 7.33
C TRP A 216 9.22 -8.85 7.78
N TRP A 217 8.64 -8.08 6.85
CA TRP A 217 7.55 -7.14 7.12
C TRP A 217 6.32 -7.85 7.65
N ASP A 218 5.91 -8.94 6.98
CA ASP A 218 4.77 -9.74 7.41
C ASP A 218 4.93 -10.21 8.86
N ASN A 219 6.09 -10.77 9.21
CA ASN A 219 6.35 -11.35 10.53
C ASN A 219 6.56 -10.32 11.65
N ASN A 220 7.07 -9.13 11.34
CA ASN A 220 7.52 -8.17 12.36
C ASN A 220 6.66 -6.91 12.46
N LEU A 221 6.07 -6.47 11.36
CA LEU A 221 5.19 -5.30 11.31
C LEU A 221 3.72 -5.73 11.32
N PHE A 222 3.31 -6.47 10.29
CA PHE A 222 1.88 -6.76 10.10
C PHE A 222 1.35 -7.77 11.12
N ASP A 223 2.20 -8.63 11.68
CA ASP A 223 1.87 -9.58 12.74
C ASP A 223 1.83 -8.99 14.17
N TRP A 224 1.81 -7.66 14.32
CA TRP A 224 1.65 -6.98 15.60
C TRP A 224 0.42 -6.07 15.57
N HIS A 225 -0.65 -6.48 16.25
CA HIS A 225 -1.87 -5.70 16.33
C HIS A 225 -1.76 -4.57 17.35
N ILE A 226 -2.51 -3.48 17.17
CA ILE A 226 -2.61 -2.36 18.14
C ILE A 226 -3.01 -2.80 19.56
N ASN A 227 -3.66 -3.96 19.69
CA ASN A 227 -4.10 -4.53 20.96
C ASN A 227 -3.06 -5.45 21.62
N ASP A 228 -1.94 -5.74 20.95
CA ASP A 228 -0.88 -6.60 21.51
C ASP A 228 0.07 -5.80 22.44
N GLY A 229 0.03 -4.46 22.37
CA GLY A 229 0.77 -3.57 23.28
C GLY A 229 0.91 -2.13 22.77
N ASP A 230 1.45 -1.26 23.63
CA ASP A 230 1.63 0.17 23.35
C ASP A 230 2.75 0.47 22.34
N ILE A 231 3.66 -0.46 22.15
CA ILE A 231 4.79 -0.40 21.21
C ILE A 231 5.00 -1.77 20.57
N ASN A 232 5.42 -1.81 19.31
CA ASN A 232 5.73 -3.04 18.60
C ASN A 232 7.11 -3.59 18.99
N LEU A 233 7.14 -4.58 19.88
CA LEU A 233 8.39 -5.17 20.36
C LEU A 233 9.05 -6.13 19.35
N LYS A 234 8.30 -6.63 18.35
CA LYS A 234 8.88 -7.47 17.29
C LYS A 234 9.88 -6.69 16.45
N LEU A 235 9.61 -5.42 16.15
CA LEU A 235 10.56 -4.53 15.47
C LEU A 235 11.82 -4.26 16.29
N GLN A 236 11.72 -4.17 17.62
CA GLN A 236 12.88 -3.93 18.49
C GLN A 236 13.85 -5.12 18.49
N SER A 237 13.32 -6.35 18.49
CA SER A 237 14.13 -7.57 18.45
C SER A 237 14.58 -7.95 17.04
N GLY A 238 14.05 -7.29 16.01
CA GLY A 238 14.23 -7.70 14.62
C GLY A 238 13.72 -9.12 14.33
N GLY A 239 12.79 -9.60 15.17
CA GLY A 239 12.28 -10.98 15.14
C GLY A 239 13.02 -11.97 16.05
N PHE A 240 14.15 -11.60 16.67
CA PHE A 240 14.98 -12.51 17.47
C PHE A 240 14.93 -12.21 18.98
N LYS A 241 14.12 -12.97 19.72
CA LYS A 241 13.93 -12.80 21.19
C LYS A 241 15.23 -12.87 22.01
N VAL A 242 16.24 -13.60 21.56
CA VAL A 242 17.48 -13.85 22.32
C VAL A 242 18.49 -12.70 22.22
N LEU A 243 18.30 -11.76 21.30
CA LEU A 243 19.28 -10.71 20.99
C LEU A 243 18.82 -9.29 21.38
N GLU A 244 17.74 -9.18 22.16
CA GLU A 244 17.09 -7.91 22.51
C GLU A 244 18.02 -6.94 23.27
N SER A 245 19.01 -7.45 24.02
CA SER A 245 20.00 -6.64 24.74
C SER A 245 21.20 -6.19 23.90
N LEU A 246 21.46 -6.85 22.77
CA LEU A 246 22.61 -6.59 21.89
C LEU A 246 22.29 -5.58 20.79
N PHE A 247 21.01 -5.46 20.41
CA PHE A 247 20.59 -4.50 19.41
C PHE A 247 20.32 -3.13 20.05
N LYS A 248 21.24 -2.16 19.81
CA LYS A 248 20.88 -0.73 19.89
C LYS A 248 19.55 -0.53 19.17
N ARG A 249 18.55 0.09 19.80
CA ARG A 249 17.21 0.29 19.23
C ARG A 249 17.29 0.78 17.78
N SER A 250 16.94 -0.10 16.82
CA SER A 250 16.89 0.24 15.39
C SER A 250 15.85 1.32 15.10
N PHE A 251 14.82 1.39 15.95
CA PHE A 251 13.67 2.27 15.83
C PHE A 251 13.49 3.11 17.09
N THR A 252 13.05 4.34 16.93
CA THR A 252 12.69 5.21 18.05
C THR A 252 11.39 4.74 18.69
N PHE A 253 11.10 5.14 19.93
CA PHE A 253 9.81 4.82 20.56
C PHE A 253 8.60 5.37 19.79
N LYS A 254 8.74 6.53 19.13
CA LYS A 254 7.71 7.10 18.27
C LYS A 254 7.38 6.13 17.14
N VAL A 255 8.40 5.64 16.44
CA VAL A 255 8.23 4.66 15.36
C VAL A 255 7.64 3.36 15.89
N LEU A 256 8.17 2.80 16.99
CA LEU A 256 7.64 1.56 17.56
C LEU A 256 6.16 1.67 17.98
N ARG A 257 5.71 2.85 18.44
CA ARG A 257 4.31 3.12 18.78
C ARG A 257 3.43 3.30 17.54
N ALA A 258 3.96 3.94 16.50
CA ALA A 258 3.28 4.19 15.24
C ALA A 258 3.16 2.90 14.39
N SER A 259 4.16 2.03 14.43
CA SER A 259 4.24 0.75 13.71
C SER A 259 3.40 -0.37 14.34
N ARG A 260 2.12 -0.11 14.62
CA ARG A 260 1.18 -1.11 15.13
C ARG A 260 0.01 -1.24 14.16
N ASN A 261 -0.32 -2.48 13.79
CA ASN A 261 -1.32 -2.75 12.78
C ASN A 261 -2.75 -2.57 13.34
N PRO A 262 -3.59 -1.65 12.82
CA PRO A 262 -4.97 -1.46 13.27
C PRO A 262 -5.95 -2.57 12.82
N GLY A 263 -5.48 -3.54 12.05
CA GLY A 263 -6.30 -4.65 11.55
C GLY A 263 -6.22 -4.85 10.04
N PHE A 264 -5.17 -4.35 9.37
CA PHE A 264 -4.89 -4.66 7.98
C PHE A 264 -4.38 -6.09 7.82
N TYR A 265 -4.80 -6.75 6.76
CA TYR A 265 -4.17 -7.96 6.26
C TYR A 265 -3.95 -7.82 4.75
N ASP A 266 -2.89 -8.45 4.24
CA ASP A 266 -2.69 -8.64 2.81
C ASP A 266 -3.26 -10.02 2.45
N PRO A 267 -4.17 -10.15 1.46
CA PRO A 267 -4.59 -11.46 1.00
C PRO A 267 -3.39 -12.22 0.39
N TRP A 268 -2.43 -11.57 -0.25
CA TRP A 268 -1.35 -12.19 -1.00
C TRP A 268 -0.25 -12.82 -0.12
N SER A 269 0.42 -13.85 -0.65
CA SER A 269 1.59 -14.45 -0.01
C SER A 269 2.78 -13.49 -0.04
N PRO A 270 3.44 -13.24 1.11
CA PRO A 270 4.63 -12.40 1.13
C PRO A 270 5.81 -12.98 0.34
N THR A 271 5.84 -14.29 0.10
CA THR A 271 6.99 -14.99 -0.51
C THR A 271 6.70 -15.60 -1.88
N LYS A 272 5.42 -15.88 -2.20
CA LYS A 272 5.02 -16.57 -3.43
C LYS A 272 4.42 -15.62 -4.47
N ASP A 273 3.68 -14.60 -4.04
CA ASP A 273 3.03 -13.65 -4.95
C ASP A 273 4.01 -12.54 -5.30
N ILE A 274 4.96 -12.89 -6.19
CA ILE A 274 5.96 -11.97 -6.74
C ILE A 274 5.29 -11.02 -7.72
N THR A 275 5.48 -9.73 -7.49
CA THR A 275 4.83 -8.65 -8.24
C THR A 275 5.82 -7.84 -9.07
N PHE A 276 7.12 -7.95 -8.80
CA PHE A 276 8.18 -7.24 -9.52
C PHE A 276 9.17 -8.20 -10.16
N HIS A 277 9.52 -7.92 -11.41
CA HIS A 277 10.61 -8.58 -12.09
C HIS A 277 11.27 -7.66 -13.11
N ASN A 278 12.48 -7.22 -12.79
CA ASN A 278 13.21 -6.32 -13.67
C ASN A 278 14.21 -7.07 -14.56
N LYS A 279 13.94 -7.01 -15.87
CA LYS A 279 14.73 -7.66 -16.92
C LYS A 279 16.17 -7.10 -17.00
N ASN A 280 16.41 -5.86 -16.56
CA ASN A 280 17.73 -5.24 -16.56
C ASN A 280 18.69 -5.85 -15.53
N TYR A 281 18.17 -6.56 -14.51
CA TYR A 281 18.98 -7.36 -13.59
C TYR A 281 19.21 -8.79 -14.09
N LEU A 282 19.17 -9.00 -15.42
CA LEU A 282 19.31 -10.31 -16.07
C LEU A 282 18.28 -11.35 -15.55
N GLY A 283 17.15 -10.89 -15.03
CA GLY A 283 16.14 -11.72 -14.35
C GLY A 283 16.63 -12.38 -13.06
N LEU A 284 17.75 -11.93 -12.49
CA LEU A 284 18.34 -12.47 -11.26
C LEU A 284 17.66 -11.95 -9.99
N TYR A 285 16.76 -10.98 -10.13
CA TYR A 285 16.07 -10.37 -9.02
C TYR A 285 14.58 -10.24 -9.28
N SER A 286 13.79 -10.74 -8.33
CA SER A 286 12.35 -10.61 -8.27
C SER A 286 11.91 -10.51 -6.82
N ALA A 287 10.78 -9.84 -6.61
CA ALA A 287 10.29 -9.50 -5.28
C ALA A 287 8.77 -9.31 -5.27
N LYS A 288 8.16 -9.45 -4.08
CA LYS A 288 6.88 -8.82 -3.80
C LYS A 288 7.19 -7.39 -3.36
N LEU A 289 6.79 -6.42 -4.15
CA LEU A 289 6.94 -4.99 -3.85
C LEU A 289 5.58 -4.33 -3.60
N ASP A 290 4.55 -4.81 -4.30
CA ASP A 290 3.21 -4.26 -4.31
C ASP A 290 2.35 -4.95 -3.24
N TRP A 291 1.56 -4.18 -2.49
CA TRP A 291 0.77 -4.65 -1.34
C TRP A 291 -0.68 -4.19 -1.42
N THR A 292 -1.60 -5.10 -1.08
CA THR A 292 -3.04 -4.85 -1.04
C THR A 292 -3.53 -4.97 0.39
N LEU A 293 -3.22 -3.98 1.24
CA LEU A 293 -3.57 -4.05 2.66
C LEU A 293 -5.01 -3.62 2.89
N ILE A 294 -5.81 -4.52 3.45
CA ILE A 294 -7.26 -4.38 3.57
C ILE A 294 -7.66 -4.41 5.04
N CYS A 295 -8.44 -3.42 5.47
CA CYS A 295 -9.01 -3.37 6.82
C CYS A 295 -10.53 -3.39 6.76
N ARG A 296 -11.14 -4.34 7.48
CA ARG A 296 -12.60 -4.50 7.63
C ARG A 296 -13.38 -4.81 6.35
N PHE A 297 -12.74 -5.47 5.39
CA PHE A 297 -13.46 -6.09 4.27
C PHE A 297 -13.29 -7.61 4.31
N ASN A 298 -14.28 -8.30 3.76
CA ASN A 298 -14.16 -9.66 3.26
C ASN A 298 -13.61 -9.59 1.83
N VAL A 299 -12.50 -10.27 1.55
CA VAL A 299 -12.06 -10.50 0.17
C VAL A 299 -12.86 -11.68 -0.38
N ILE A 300 -13.65 -11.44 -1.41
CA ILE A 300 -14.50 -12.45 -2.08
C ILE A 300 -13.72 -13.13 -3.20
N ASN A 301 -12.95 -12.35 -3.94
CA ASN A 301 -12.12 -12.82 -5.05
C ASN A 301 -10.86 -11.97 -5.16
N ARG A 302 -9.84 -12.50 -5.83
CA ARG A 302 -8.59 -11.80 -6.09
C ARG A 302 -7.89 -12.35 -7.33
N TRP A 303 -7.25 -11.50 -8.11
CA TRP A 303 -6.43 -11.92 -9.24
C TRP A 303 -5.27 -10.97 -9.52
N ILE A 304 -4.27 -11.48 -10.24
CA ILE A 304 -3.05 -10.77 -10.62
C ILE A 304 -2.87 -10.91 -12.14
N GLY A 305 -2.44 -9.87 -12.82
CA GLY A 305 -2.08 -9.94 -14.24
C GLY A 305 -0.78 -9.25 -14.59
N ASN A 306 -0.59 -8.92 -15.86
CA ASN A 306 0.72 -8.53 -16.44
C ASN A 306 1.83 -9.56 -16.10
N ASN A 307 1.51 -10.86 -16.23
CA ASN A 307 2.39 -11.96 -15.80
C ASN A 307 3.71 -12.08 -16.59
N ASP A 308 3.78 -11.47 -17.78
CA ASP A 308 4.96 -11.43 -18.64
C ASP A 308 5.77 -10.13 -18.51
N TYR A 309 5.30 -9.21 -17.66
CA TYR A 309 5.93 -7.92 -17.42
C TYR A 309 6.15 -7.15 -18.72
N SER A 310 5.12 -7.14 -19.58
CA SER A 310 5.16 -6.51 -20.90
C SER A 310 4.75 -5.05 -20.85
N SER A 311 3.77 -4.72 -20.01
CA SER A 311 3.20 -3.36 -19.91
C SER A 311 3.83 -2.51 -18.79
N SER A 312 4.41 -3.19 -17.80
CA SER A 312 5.15 -2.64 -16.66
C SER A 312 6.03 -3.78 -16.11
N ASP A 313 7.12 -3.48 -15.41
CA ASP A 313 7.88 -4.49 -14.66
C ASP A 313 7.26 -4.82 -13.29
N HIS A 314 6.10 -4.20 -12.99
CA HIS A 314 5.18 -4.56 -11.92
C HIS A 314 3.91 -5.24 -12.43
N LYS A 315 3.39 -6.17 -11.65
CA LYS A 315 2.06 -6.76 -11.86
C LYS A 315 0.97 -5.88 -11.26
N TYR A 316 -0.19 -5.83 -11.90
CA TYR A 316 -1.39 -5.28 -11.25
C TYR A 316 -2.02 -6.33 -10.34
N MET A 317 -2.65 -5.87 -9.25
CA MET A 317 -3.38 -6.71 -8.31
C MET A 317 -4.80 -6.18 -8.12
N MET A 318 -5.77 -7.10 -8.19
CA MET A 318 -7.19 -6.79 -8.07
C MET A 318 -7.81 -7.63 -6.97
N VAL A 319 -8.78 -7.04 -6.27
CA VAL A 319 -9.59 -7.73 -5.27
C VAL A 319 -11.05 -7.34 -5.42
N GLU A 320 -11.95 -8.28 -5.16
CA GLU A 320 -13.39 -8.04 -5.03
C GLU A 320 -13.72 -8.04 -3.54
N LEU A 321 -14.28 -6.95 -3.03
CA LEU A 321 -14.47 -6.72 -1.60
C LEU A 321 -15.93 -6.67 -1.21
N GLU A 322 -16.25 -7.25 -0.07
CA GLU A 322 -17.52 -7.06 0.61
C GLU A 322 -17.27 -6.36 1.95
N PHE A 323 -18.07 -5.33 2.24
CA PHE A 323 -18.05 -4.67 3.55
C PHE A 323 -18.35 -5.69 4.64
N ASP A 324 -17.48 -5.78 5.65
CA ASP A 324 -17.82 -6.59 6.80
C ASP A 324 -19.05 -5.99 7.50
N LYS A 325 -20.06 -6.83 7.76
CA LYS A 325 -21.13 -6.43 8.67
C LYS A 325 -20.52 -6.44 10.05
N LEU A 326 -20.16 -5.26 10.57
CA LEU A 326 -19.54 -5.00 11.87
C LEU A 326 -19.82 -6.14 12.86
N SER A 327 -18.97 -7.15 12.85
CA SER A 327 -19.23 -8.40 13.58
C SER A 327 -19.10 -8.14 15.08
N ASP A 328 -19.81 -8.91 15.91
CA ASP A 328 -19.63 -8.86 17.36
C ASP A 328 -18.20 -9.25 17.82
N LEU A 329 -17.35 -9.74 16.91
CA LEU A 329 -15.96 -10.04 17.19
C LEU A 329 -15.16 -8.76 17.48
N SER A 330 -14.22 -8.87 18.42
CA SER A 330 -13.22 -7.82 18.60
C SER A 330 -12.41 -7.61 17.32
N LEU A 331 -11.98 -6.36 17.08
CA LEU A 331 -11.09 -5.98 15.98
C LEU A 331 -9.91 -6.94 15.80
N ARG A 332 -9.27 -7.29 16.91
CA ARG A 332 -8.12 -8.20 16.95
C ARG A 332 -8.51 -9.60 16.45
N ASN A 333 -9.61 -10.16 16.94
CA ASN A 333 -10.05 -11.50 16.57
C ASN A 333 -10.46 -11.55 15.09
N TYR A 334 -11.17 -10.53 14.61
CA TYR A 334 -11.54 -10.42 13.21
C TYR A 334 -10.30 -10.41 12.31
N TRP A 335 -9.35 -9.51 12.60
CA TRP A 335 -8.08 -9.42 11.89
C TRP A 335 -7.30 -10.74 11.90
N GLU A 336 -7.19 -11.38 13.06
CA GLU A 336 -6.45 -12.64 13.23
C GLU A 336 -7.06 -13.77 12.38
N ILE A 337 -8.40 -13.89 12.34
CA ILE A 337 -9.10 -14.87 11.50
C ILE A 337 -8.79 -14.62 10.02
N LYS A 338 -8.97 -13.38 9.53
CA LYS A 338 -8.76 -13.05 8.11
C LYS A 338 -7.31 -13.25 7.69
N ARG A 339 -6.37 -12.77 8.51
CA ARG A 339 -4.94 -12.94 8.29
C ARG A 339 -4.55 -14.42 8.23
N ASN A 340 -4.99 -15.22 9.20
CA ASN A 340 -4.64 -16.65 9.24
C ASN A 340 -5.27 -17.42 8.09
N PHE A 341 -6.52 -17.10 7.71
CA PHE A 341 -7.17 -17.67 6.54
C PHE A 341 -6.32 -17.42 5.28
N TRP A 342 -5.99 -16.17 4.97
CA TRP A 342 -5.24 -15.84 3.75
C TRP A 342 -3.79 -16.28 3.76
N LYS A 343 -3.15 -16.36 4.94
CA LYS A 343 -1.84 -17.01 5.08
C LYS A 343 -1.91 -18.49 4.75
N LYS A 344 -2.92 -19.20 5.24
CA LYS A 344 -3.11 -20.62 4.92
C LYS A 344 -3.41 -20.79 3.44
N GLU A 345 -4.33 -20.00 2.91
CA GLU A 345 -4.79 -20.14 1.55
C GLU A 345 -3.69 -19.85 0.54
N SER A 346 -2.96 -18.74 0.70
CA SER A 346 -1.85 -18.42 -0.20
C SER A 346 -0.68 -19.42 -0.13
N ASN A 347 -0.59 -20.20 0.95
CA ASN A 347 0.34 -21.32 1.02
C ASN A 347 -0.17 -22.58 0.28
N LEU A 348 -1.48 -22.77 0.17
CA LEU A 348 -2.14 -23.88 -0.54
C LEU A 348 -2.23 -23.69 -2.06
N VAL A 349 -2.10 -22.45 -2.57
CA VAL A 349 -2.21 -22.11 -4.01
C VAL A 349 -1.12 -22.76 -4.90
N ASP A 350 -0.21 -23.58 -4.36
CA ASP A 350 0.64 -24.43 -5.21
C ASP A 350 -0.17 -25.51 -5.98
N ASP A 351 -1.44 -25.78 -5.62
CA ASP A 351 -2.18 -26.93 -6.18
C ASP A 351 -3.58 -26.71 -6.78
N LYS A 352 -4.25 -25.56 -6.66
CA LYS A 352 -5.62 -25.41 -7.24
C LYS A 352 -5.94 -23.99 -7.73
N LYS A 353 -6.17 -23.86 -9.04
CA LYS A 353 -6.83 -22.71 -9.67
C LYS A 353 -8.35 -22.91 -9.61
N GLY A 354 -9.05 -22.22 -8.72
CA GLY A 354 -10.51 -22.20 -8.66
C GLY A 354 -11.05 -21.17 -7.67
N LYS A 355 -12.21 -20.58 -7.98
CA LYS A 355 -12.98 -19.64 -7.12
C LYS A 355 -13.33 -20.29 -5.78
N ILE A 356 -13.19 -19.56 -4.67
CA ILE A 356 -13.55 -20.03 -3.32
C ILE A 356 -14.32 -18.92 -2.58
N SER A 357 -15.40 -19.29 -1.88
CA SER A 357 -16.24 -18.40 -1.06
C SER A 357 -16.05 -18.65 0.44
N LEU A 358 -16.24 -17.60 1.25
CA LEU A 358 -16.02 -17.57 2.70
C LEU A 358 -17.12 -18.27 3.55
N GLU A 359 -18.13 -18.88 2.94
CA GLU A 359 -19.28 -19.44 3.67
C GLU A 359 -18.93 -20.64 4.58
N GLU A 360 -17.78 -21.29 4.38
CA GLU A 360 -17.40 -22.50 5.12
C GLU A 360 -16.82 -22.23 6.54
N VAL A 361 -16.40 -20.99 6.84
CA VAL A 361 -15.65 -20.67 8.08
C VAL A 361 -16.57 -20.46 9.30
N ASN A 362 -17.83 -20.08 9.10
CA ASN A 362 -18.75 -19.79 10.20
C ASN A 362 -19.22 -21.03 10.99
N ASN A 363 -18.93 -22.25 10.51
CA ASN A 363 -19.37 -23.49 11.18
C ASN A 363 -18.36 -24.04 12.20
N GLU A 364 -17.08 -23.62 12.19
CA GLU A 364 -16.07 -24.19 13.11
C GLU A 364 -15.87 -23.39 14.40
N SER A 365 -16.39 -22.15 14.50
CA SER A 365 -16.18 -21.27 15.66
C SER A 365 -17.24 -21.38 16.77
N ASN A 366 -18.30 -22.16 16.57
CA ASN A 366 -19.41 -22.28 17.53
C ASN A 366 -19.13 -23.21 18.74
N ASP A 367 -18.03 -23.97 18.75
CA ASP A 367 -17.86 -25.03 19.77
C ASP A 367 -17.03 -24.66 20.99
N ARG A 368 -16.45 -23.45 21.09
CA ARG A 368 -15.70 -23.06 22.29
C ARG A 368 -15.74 -21.56 22.51
N LEU A 369 -16.60 -21.09 23.43
CA LEU A 369 -16.30 -20.04 24.42
C LEU A 369 -17.47 -19.89 25.42
N PRO A 370 -17.19 -19.68 26.73
CA PRO A 370 -18.22 -19.50 27.75
C PRO A 370 -18.72 -18.06 27.82
N SER A 371 -19.99 -17.92 28.20
CA SER A 371 -20.70 -16.65 28.34
C SER A 371 -20.16 -15.79 29.49
N LEU A 372 -19.81 -14.53 29.19
CA LEU A 372 -19.61 -13.48 30.19
C LEU A 372 -20.37 -12.23 29.74
N GLY A 373 -21.28 -11.77 30.60
CA GLY A 373 -22.15 -10.62 30.36
C GLY A 373 -21.40 -9.29 30.39
N VAL A 374 -21.92 -8.32 29.64
CA VAL A 374 -21.43 -6.94 29.57
C VAL A 374 -22.56 -6.02 30.02
N GLU A 375 -22.29 -5.21 31.05
CA GLU A 375 -23.06 -4.00 31.37
C GLU A 375 -22.47 -2.81 30.60
N SER A 376 -23.36 -1.96 30.09
CA SER A 376 -23.05 -0.77 29.29
C SER A 376 -23.20 0.50 30.13
N GLU A 377 -22.33 1.49 29.89
CA GLU A 377 -22.67 2.89 30.16
C GLU A 377 -22.15 3.81 29.05
N SER A 378 -23.05 4.72 28.67
CA SER A 378 -23.00 5.72 27.60
C SER A 378 -22.36 7.03 28.06
N GLY A 379 -21.75 7.77 27.13
CA GLY A 379 -21.39 9.18 27.34
C GLY A 379 -21.09 9.91 26.04
N THR A 380 -21.96 10.86 25.69
CA THR A 380 -21.91 11.76 24.53
C THR A 380 -21.01 12.97 24.79
N ASN A 381 -20.42 13.54 23.74
CA ASN A 381 -20.42 15.00 23.51
C ASN A 381 -19.88 15.37 22.12
N GLY A 382 -20.62 16.24 21.42
CA GLY A 382 -20.31 16.75 20.11
C GLY A 382 -19.51 18.05 20.12
N MET A 383 -18.88 18.35 18.98
CA MET A 383 -18.43 19.68 18.60
C MET A 383 -18.75 19.92 17.12
N LYS A 384 -19.37 21.06 16.84
CA LYS A 384 -19.64 21.61 15.50
C LYS A 384 -18.35 22.22 14.92
N PHE A 385 -18.09 22.01 13.64
CA PHE A 385 -17.20 22.86 12.86
C PHE A 385 -17.90 23.42 11.63
N ILE A 386 -17.51 24.66 11.32
CA ILE A 386 -18.08 25.56 10.32
C ILE A 386 -17.49 25.20 8.95
N GLN A 387 -18.38 25.02 7.98
CA GLN A 387 -18.07 24.81 6.57
C GLN A 387 -17.61 26.14 5.96
N LEU A 388 -16.39 26.19 5.42
CA LEU A 388 -15.92 27.28 4.56
C LEU A 388 -15.89 26.79 3.12
N SER A 389 -16.74 27.40 2.30
CA SER A 389 -16.91 27.18 0.88
C SER A 389 -15.74 27.75 0.07
N HIS A 390 -15.40 27.02 -0.99
CA HIS A 390 -14.97 27.44 -2.34
C HIS A 390 -14.17 28.74 -2.54
N ASP A 391 -13.16 28.60 -3.40
CA ASP A 391 -12.32 29.61 -4.02
C ASP A 391 -11.06 30.02 -3.22
N ARG A 392 -9.91 29.43 -3.62
CA ARG A 392 -8.85 30.20 -4.31
C ARG A 392 -7.57 29.41 -4.65
N TYR A 393 -7.23 29.44 -5.96
CA TYR A 393 -5.92 29.37 -6.64
C TYR A 393 -5.05 28.10 -6.44
N LEU A 394 -4.63 27.30 -7.43
CA LEU A 394 -4.17 27.53 -8.82
C LEU A 394 -3.25 28.74 -8.98
N GLN A 395 -1.95 28.55 -8.75
CA GLN A 395 -0.82 29.16 -9.48
C GLN A 395 0.48 28.92 -8.68
N THR A 396 1.36 28.03 -9.16
CA THR A 396 2.63 28.32 -9.85
C THR A 396 3.27 27.01 -10.26
#